data_AF-A0A950T3G7-F1
#
_entry.id   AF-A0A950T3G7-F1
#
_cell.length_a   1.000
_cell.length_b   1.000
_cell.length_c   1.000
_cell.angle_alpha   90.00
_cell.angle_beta   90.00
_cell.angle_gamma   90.00
#
_symmetry.space_group_name_H-M   'P 1'
#
loop_
_entity.id
_entity.type
_entity.pdbx_description
1 polymer ?
#
loop_
_entity_poly.entity_id
_entity_poly.type
_entity_poly.pdbx_seq_one_letter_code
_entity_poly.pdbx_strand_id
1 'polypeptide(L)'
;MKGELVSSTPIQELRDNMLNLASFAQFQHYLEKECGCACTMMADRSVVVHFPEGTLEQEYAGASTTWKRETTIRLPNDVRLIKRVYPPMMEDGKALVALVLPAGALVKRAGKESIQRNEKSRE
;
A
#
# COMPACT_ATOMS: atom_id res chain seq x y z
N MET A 1 -13.80 5.50 7.73
CA MET A 1 -14.92 5.73 6.80
C MET A 1 -16.19 5.17 7.43
N LYS A 2 -17.28 5.94 7.44
CA LYS A 2 -18.62 5.49 7.80
C LYS A 2 -19.44 5.45 6.51
N GLY A 3 -19.24 4.41 5.70
CA GLY A 3 -20.07 4.11 4.53
C GLY A 3 -20.69 2.73 4.71
N GLU A 4 -21.83 2.48 4.09
CA GLU A 4 -22.44 1.14 4.07
C GLU A 4 -21.57 0.20 3.21
N LEU A 5 -21.36 -1.03 3.66
CA LEU A 5 -20.62 -2.03 2.88
C LEU A 5 -21.49 -2.46 1.68
N VAL A 6 -20.99 -2.22 0.47
CA VAL A 6 -21.69 -2.52 -0.79
C VAL A 6 -21.31 -3.90 -1.30
N SER A 7 -20.03 -4.25 -1.24
CA SER A 7 -19.53 -5.55 -1.68
C SER A 7 -18.31 -5.99 -0.89
N SER A 8 -18.12 -7.31 -0.82
CA SER A 8 -16.98 -7.93 -0.15
C SER A 8 -16.60 -9.20 -0.92
N THR A 9 -15.44 -9.20 -1.55
CA THR A 9 -14.98 -10.29 -2.43
C THR A 9 -13.58 -10.76 -2.03
N PRO A 10 -13.29 -12.06 -2.03
CA PRO A 10 -11.94 -12.56 -1.84
C PRO A 10 -10.98 -11.98 -2.88
N ILE A 11 -9.76 -11.65 -2.46
CA ILE A 11 -8.68 -11.18 -3.34
C ILE A 11 -7.40 -11.94 -3.02
N GLN A 12 -6.73 -12.44 -4.05
CA GLN A 12 -5.49 -13.20 -3.92
C GLN A 12 -4.27 -12.40 -4.39
N GLU A 13 -4.47 -11.51 -5.35
CA GLU A 13 -3.40 -10.70 -5.89
C GLU A 13 -3.86 -9.29 -6.26
N LEU A 14 -2.91 -8.35 -6.21
CA LEU A 14 -3.07 -7.00 -6.72
C LEU A 14 -1.80 -6.57 -7.43
N ARG A 15 -1.95 -6.00 -8.62
CA ARG A 15 -0.86 -5.35 -9.33
C ARG A 15 -0.89 -3.85 -9.10
N ASP A 16 0.12 -3.34 -8.39
CA ASP A 16 0.38 -1.92 -8.21
C ASP A 16 1.32 -1.43 -9.33
N ASN A 17 0.86 -0.45 -10.11
CA ASN A 17 1.64 0.15 -11.19
C ASN A 17 1.92 1.65 -10.95
N MET A 18 1.70 2.11 -9.72
CA MET A 18 1.93 3.48 -9.27
C MET A 18 3.02 3.59 -8.20
N LEU A 19 3.51 2.47 -7.69
CA LEU A 19 4.54 2.47 -6.65
C LEU A 19 5.85 3.08 -7.15
N ASN A 20 6.38 4.03 -6.39
CA ASN A 20 7.71 4.57 -6.62
C ASN A 20 8.79 3.59 -6.15
N LEU A 21 9.74 3.25 -7.03
CA LEU A 21 10.88 2.38 -6.73
C LEU A 21 11.70 2.85 -5.50
N ALA A 22 11.83 4.16 -5.28
CA ALA A 22 12.55 4.70 -4.14
C ALA A 22 11.91 4.30 -2.79
N SER A 23 10.62 3.98 -2.80
CA SER A 23 9.86 3.53 -1.64
C SER A 23 9.60 2.02 -1.64
N PHE A 24 10.00 1.30 -2.68
CA PHE A 24 9.70 -0.13 -2.83
C PHE A 24 10.23 -0.96 -1.66
N ALA A 25 11.46 -0.74 -1.20
CA ALA A 25 12.03 -1.51 -0.09
C ALA A 25 11.23 -1.36 1.22
N GLN A 26 10.75 -0.15 1.53
CA GLN A 26 9.92 0.08 2.72
C GLN A 26 8.54 -0.51 2.56
N PHE A 27 7.98 -0.35 1.36
CA PHE A 27 6.68 -0.90 1.00
C PHE A 27 6.67 -2.44 1.08
N GLN A 28 7.65 -3.09 0.46
CA GLN A 28 7.87 -4.52 0.53
C GLN A 28 8.07 -4.98 1.97
N HIS A 29 8.93 -4.31 2.74
CA HIS A 29 9.17 -4.67 4.13
C HIS A 29 7.89 -4.64 4.96
N TYR A 30 7.08 -3.59 4.85
CA TYR A 30 5.81 -3.49 5.56
C TYR A 30 4.83 -4.59 5.14
N LEU A 31 4.68 -4.83 3.83
CA LEU A 31 3.76 -5.86 3.33
C LEU A 31 4.20 -7.27 3.74
N GLU A 32 5.49 -7.59 3.69
CA GLU A 32 5.97 -8.93 4.04
C GLU A 32 6.04 -9.17 5.55
N LYS A 33 6.44 -8.16 6.34
CA LYS A 33 6.66 -8.34 7.78
C LYS A 33 5.43 -8.06 8.62
N GLU A 34 4.67 -7.03 8.27
CA GLU A 34 3.51 -6.60 9.07
C GLU A 34 2.20 -7.17 8.52
N CYS A 35 2.12 -7.42 7.20
CA CYS A 35 0.88 -7.84 6.54
C CYS A 35 0.87 -9.33 6.16
N GLY A 36 2.01 -10.02 6.15
CA GLY A 36 2.10 -11.42 5.71
C GLY A 36 1.83 -11.61 4.22
N CYS A 37 1.96 -10.55 3.42
CA CYS A 37 1.87 -10.62 1.96
C CYS A 37 3.22 -11.04 1.36
N ALA A 38 3.22 -11.43 0.07
CA ALA A 38 4.45 -11.56 -0.72
C ALA A 38 4.47 -10.52 -1.83
N CYS A 39 5.63 -9.91 -2.11
CA CYS A 39 5.76 -8.90 -3.15
C CYS A 39 6.73 -9.32 -4.24
N THR A 40 6.34 -9.19 -5.50
CA THR A 40 7.19 -9.46 -6.67
C THR A 40 7.28 -8.23 -7.55
N MET A 41 8.50 -7.73 -7.79
CA MET A 41 8.73 -6.66 -8.76
C MET A 41 8.81 -7.25 -10.18
N MET A 42 8.01 -6.70 -11.09
CA MET A 42 7.91 -7.14 -12.47
C MET A 42 8.89 -6.39 -13.37
N ALA A 43 9.13 -6.92 -14.58
CA ALA A 43 10.02 -6.30 -15.57
C ALA A 43 9.59 -4.88 -15.99
N ASP A 44 8.29 -4.59 -15.96
CA ASP A 44 7.73 -3.27 -16.25
C ASP A 44 7.71 -2.33 -15.02
N ARG A 45 8.43 -2.68 -13.95
CA ARG A 45 8.54 -1.95 -12.69
C ARG A 45 7.23 -1.84 -11.90
N SER A 46 6.17 -2.53 -12.31
CA SER A 46 5.00 -2.76 -11.45
C SER A 46 5.34 -3.77 -10.35
N VAL A 47 4.55 -3.77 -9.30
CA VAL A 47 4.67 -4.70 -8.18
C VAL A 47 3.40 -5.55 -8.10
N VAL A 48 3.57 -6.85 -8.06
CA VAL A 48 2.50 -7.79 -7.75
C VAL A 48 2.56 -8.11 -6.26
N VAL A 49 1.47 -7.84 -5.55
CA VAL A 49 1.27 -8.19 -4.15
C VAL A 49 0.37 -9.42 -4.09
N HIS A 50 0.87 -10.50 -3.53
CA HIS A 50 0.10 -11.70 -3.22
C HIS A 50 -0.36 -11.64 -1.76
N PHE A 51 -1.66 -11.76 -1.56
CA PHE A 51 -2.27 -11.67 -0.24
C PHE A 51 -2.41 -13.06 0.40
N PRO A 52 -2.37 -13.14 1.75
CA PRO A 52 -2.69 -14.37 2.45
C PRO A 52 -4.15 -14.77 2.25
N GLU A 53 -4.45 -16.06 2.41
CA GLU A 53 -5.81 -16.58 2.36
C GLU A 53 -6.72 -15.87 3.37
N GLY A 54 -7.99 -15.68 2.99
CA GLY A 54 -8.97 -14.95 3.81
C GLY A 54 -8.90 -13.43 3.66
N THR A 55 -8.04 -12.91 2.78
CA THR A 55 -8.03 -11.47 2.46
C THR A 55 -9.24 -11.08 1.61
N LEU A 56 -9.90 -10.00 2.00
CA LEU A 56 -11.12 -9.50 1.37
C LEU A 56 -10.91 -8.09 0.80
N GLU A 57 -11.32 -7.87 -0.43
CA GLU A 57 -11.54 -6.54 -1.00
C GLU A 57 -12.98 -6.11 -0.71
N GLN A 58 -13.13 -4.94 -0.09
CA GLN A 58 -14.39 -4.39 0.36
C GLN A 58 -14.65 -3.03 -0.29
N GLU A 59 -15.85 -2.87 -0.86
CA GLU A 59 -16.32 -1.61 -1.42
C GLU A 59 -17.37 -0.99 -0.50
N TYR A 60 -17.24 0.30 -0.23
CA TYR A 60 -18.14 1.05 0.64
C TYR A 60 -18.84 2.16 -0.14
N ALA A 61 -20.12 2.38 0.15
CA ALA A 61 -20.92 3.41 -0.49
C ALA A 61 -20.27 4.79 -0.28
N GLY A 62 -20.13 5.55 -1.37
CA GLY A 62 -19.52 6.88 -1.37
C GLY A 62 -17.99 6.93 -1.27
N ALA A 63 -17.29 5.78 -1.26
CA ALA A 63 -15.82 5.75 -1.26
C ALA A 63 -15.22 6.14 -2.63
N SER A 64 -15.96 5.89 -3.70
CA SER A 64 -15.54 6.11 -5.09
C SER A 64 -16.11 7.42 -5.65
N THR A 65 -15.34 8.06 -6.52
CA THR A 65 -15.75 9.23 -7.32
C THR A 65 -15.68 8.91 -8.81
N THR A 66 -16.14 9.83 -9.67
CA THR A 66 -16.04 9.72 -11.14
C THR A 66 -14.62 9.46 -11.65
N TRP A 67 -13.60 9.87 -10.89
CA TRP A 67 -12.19 9.83 -11.31
C TRP A 67 -11.33 8.86 -10.50
N LYS A 68 -11.93 8.15 -9.53
CA LYS A 68 -11.21 7.26 -8.62
C LYS A 68 -12.16 6.24 -7.99
N ARG A 69 -11.88 4.96 -8.19
CA ARG A 69 -12.49 3.89 -7.38
C ARG A 69 -11.61 3.60 -6.16
N GLU A 70 -12.19 3.56 -4.98
CA GLU A 70 -11.46 3.28 -3.73
C GLU A 70 -12.09 2.08 -3.03
N THR A 71 -11.26 1.08 -2.72
CA THR A 71 -11.66 -0.12 -1.98
C THR A 71 -10.74 -0.33 -0.79
N THR A 72 -11.26 -0.99 0.25
CA THR A 72 -10.48 -1.40 1.42
C THR A 72 -10.10 -2.86 1.27
N ILE A 73 -8.82 -3.18 1.38
CA ILE A 73 -8.34 -4.55 1.47
C ILE A 73 -8.18 -4.87 2.95
N ARG A 74 -8.99 -5.81 3.45
CA ARG A 74 -8.94 -6.30 4.81
C ARG A 74 -8.21 -7.63 4.85
N LEU A 75 -7.12 -7.67 5.59
CA LEU A 75 -6.31 -8.87 5.81
C LEU A 75 -6.83 -9.69 6.99
N PRO A 76 -6.49 -10.99 7.07
CA PRO A 76 -6.89 -11.86 8.18
C PRO A 76 -6.34 -11.43 9.54
N ASN A 77 -5.24 -10.67 9.59
CA ASN A 77 -4.66 -10.11 10.81
C ASN A 77 -5.26 -8.73 11.19
N ASP A 78 -6.45 -8.41 10.68
CA ASP A 78 -7.16 -7.14 10.85
C ASP A 78 -6.45 -5.88 10.34
N VAL A 79 -5.32 -6.04 9.62
CA VAL A 79 -4.69 -4.93 8.90
C VAL A 79 -5.59 -4.49 7.75
N ARG A 80 -5.61 -3.18 7.52
CA ARG A 80 -6.38 -2.55 6.45
C ARG A 80 -5.46 -1.79 5.53
N LEU A 81 -5.54 -2.11 4.24
CA LEU A 81 -4.89 -1.38 3.17
C LEU A 81 -5.96 -0.72 2.31
N ILE A 82 -5.58 0.32 1.57
CA ILE A 82 -6.50 1.00 0.67
C ILE A 82 -6.02 0.80 -0.77
N LYS A 83 -6.89 0.29 -1.64
CA LYS A 83 -6.63 0.22 -3.08
C LYS A 83 -7.33 1.38 -3.76
N ARG A 84 -6.60 2.06 -4.62
CA ARG A 84 -7.12 3.13 -5.49
C ARG A 84 -6.93 2.74 -6.94
N VAL A 85 -8.01 2.82 -7.69
CA VAL A 85 -7.99 2.60 -9.14
C VAL A 85 -8.39 3.90 -9.82
N TYR A 86 -7.50 4.43 -10.64
CA TYR A 86 -7.73 5.59 -11.47
C TYR A 86 -8.03 5.10 -12.89
N PRO A 87 -9.12 5.58 -13.51
CA PRO A 87 -9.42 5.25 -14.89
C PRO A 87 -8.27 5.74 -15.79
N PRO A 88 -8.06 5.08 -16.95
CA PRO A 88 -7.03 5.50 -17.87
C PRO A 88 -7.30 6.93 -18.38
N MET A 89 -6.24 7.74 -18.50
CA MET A 89 -6.33 9.13 -18.97
C MET A 89 -6.54 9.22 -20.49
N MET A 90 -6.34 8.12 -21.24
CA MET A 90 -6.54 8.01 -22.69
C MET A 90 -7.27 6.69 -23.00
N GLU A 91 -7.99 6.59 -24.12
CA GLU A 91 -8.81 5.41 -24.47
C GLU A 91 -8.02 4.09 -24.51
N ASP A 92 -6.75 4.12 -24.93
CA ASP A 92 -5.85 2.94 -24.96
C ASP A 92 -5.02 2.76 -23.68
N GLY A 93 -5.24 3.60 -22.67
CA GLY A 93 -4.49 3.57 -21.42
C GLY A 93 -4.87 2.38 -20.55
N LYS A 94 -3.90 1.85 -19.80
CA LYS A 94 -4.20 0.95 -18.68
C LYS A 94 -4.64 1.78 -17.47
N ALA A 95 -5.60 1.25 -16.69
CA ALA A 95 -5.95 1.84 -15.42
C ALA A 95 -4.72 1.90 -14.49
N LEU A 96 -4.60 2.98 -13.72
CA LEU A 96 -3.56 3.08 -12.70
C LEU A 96 -4.09 2.54 -11.38
N VAL A 97 -3.32 1.70 -10.75
CA VAL A 97 -3.67 1.00 -9.52
C VAL A 97 -2.58 1.30 -8.49
N ALA A 98 -3.01 1.85 -7.37
CA ALA A 98 -2.14 2.16 -6.24
C ALA A 98 -2.65 1.45 -4.99
N LEU A 99 -1.77 0.72 -4.32
CA LEU A 99 -1.97 0.21 -2.98
C LEU A 99 -1.37 1.21 -1.98
N VAL A 100 -2.22 1.72 -1.12
CA VAL A 100 -1.88 2.75 -0.14
C VAL A 100 -1.78 2.10 1.23
N LEU A 101 -0.59 2.22 1.82
CA LEU A 101 -0.31 1.77 3.17
C LEU A 101 -0.93 2.74 4.20
N PRO A 102 -1.27 2.27 5.41
CA PRO A 102 -1.77 3.13 6.47
C PRO A 102 -0.76 4.23 6.84
N ALA A 103 -1.29 5.41 7.22
CA ALA A 103 -0.46 6.51 7.69
C ALA A 103 0.36 6.05 8.90
N GLY A 104 1.70 6.14 8.81
CA GLY A 104 2.61 5.55 9.80
C GLY A 104 3.51 4.46 9.24
N ALA A 105 3.04 3.68 8.26
CA ALA A 105 3.78 2.56 7.68
C ALA A 105 5.08 3.00 6.96
N LEU A 106 5.12 4.24 6.46
CA LEU A 106 6.26 4.81 5.74
C LEU A 106 7.07 5.82 6.59
N VAL A 107 6.89 5.84 7.92
CA VAL A 107 7.56 6.86 8.76
C VAL A 107 9.06 6.58 8.92
N LYS A 108 9.83 7.34 8.13
CA LYS A 108 11.16 7.95 8.38
C LYS A 108 12.29 7.06 8.93
N ARG A 109 13.06 6.42 8.02
CA ARG A 109 14.51 6.17 8.23
C ARG A 109 15.40 7.36 7.79
N ALA A 110 14.89 8.58 7.86
CA ALA A 110 15.71 9.79 7.73
C ALA A 110 15.67 10.52 9.09
N GLY A 111 16.74 10.39 9.87
CA GLY A 111 16.95 11.17 11.09
C GLY A 111 16.90 10.40 12.42
N LYS A 112 17.72 9.36 12.57
CA LYS A 112 18.35 9.01 13.85
C LYS A 112 19.81 8.66 13.62
N GLU A 113 20.55 9.59 13.00
CA GLU A 113 21.98 9.67 13.26
C GLU A 113 22.14 10.31 14.64
N SER A 114 22.71 9.51 15.52
CA SER A 114 23.06 9.82 16.89
C SER A 114 23.95 11.07 16.92
N ILE A 115 23.42 12.20 17.38
CA ILE A 115 24.29 13.23 17.97
C ILE A 115 24.67 12.71 19.36
N GLN A 116 25.62 11.78 19.43
CA GLN A 116 26.50 11.68 20.59
C GLN A 116 27.44 12.88 20.48
N ARG A 117 26.99 14.03 20.99
CA ARG A 117 27.90 15.16 21.20
C ARG A 117 28.84 14.75 22.33
N ASN A 118 30.10 14.73 21.94
CA ASN A 118 31.30 14.46 22.70
C ASN A 118 31.37 15.37 23.94
N GLU A 119 30.99 14.87 25.12
CA GLU A 119 31.42 15.45 26.40
C GLU A 119 32.75 14.81 26.77
N LYS A 120 33.81 15.24 26.08
CA LYS A 120 35.19 14.98 26.49
C LYS A 120 36.07 16.09 25.95
N SER A 121 36.79 16.74 26.86
CA SER A 121 37.67 17.94 26.76
C SER A 121 36.97 19.14 27.40
N ARG A 122 37.34 19.64 28.58
CA ARG A 122 38.63 19.80 29.27
C ARG A 122 38.32 19.82 30.78
N GLU A 123 39.08 19.10 31.62
CA GLU A 123 40.18 19.66 32.41
C GLU A 123 39.84 20.99 33.09
#